data_AF-A0A482RH88-F1
#
_entry.id   AF-A0A482RH88-F1
#
_cell.length_a   1.000
_cell.length_b   1.000
_cell.length_c   1.000
_cell.angle_alpha   90.00
_cell.angle_beta   90.00
_cell.angle_gamma   90.00
#
_symmetry.space_group_name_H-M   'P 1'
#
loop_
_entity.id
_entity.type
_entity.pdbx_description
1 polymer ?
#
loop_
_entity_poly.entity_id
_entity_poly.type
_entity_poly.pdbx_seq_one_letter_code
_entity_poly.pdbx_strand_id
1 'polypeptide(L)'
;PSIFRLRYVAHAARACECADATLHSSAQDETARAMPICCDVQVLQCTDPSELKDAPEEGAYVYGLFLEGAGWDKEAGVLCEQAPRELLTPLPVMWLRPVSSQGGDGHGASHASPTAALPAMTKSYACPVYRTAIRRGVLSTTGHSTMWVMNVQLPMSLSQSEDHFVKRSTALLCQTSD
;
A
#
# COMPACT_ATOMS: atom_id res chain seq x y z
N PRO A 1 1.52 19.17 9.41
CA PRO A 1 2.23 18.27 8.47
C PRO A 1 1.73 16.82 8.64
N SER A 2 1.01 16.32 7.65
CA SER A 2 0.20 15.10 7.77
C SER A 2 1.04 13.84 7.55
N ILE A 3 1.91 13.52 8.53
CA ILE A 3 2.71 12.30 8.59
C ILE A 3 1.92 11.28 9.41
N PHE A 4 1.46 10.19 8.78
CA PHE A 4 0.58 9.23 9.42
C PHE A 4 1.22 7.86 9.59
N ARG A 5 0.96 7.23 10.73
CA ARG A 5 1.11 5.78 10.86
C ARG A 5 -0.08 5.12 10.16
N LEU A 6 0.12 4.12 9.28
CA LEU A 6 -0.97 3.52 8.48
C LEU A 6 -2.12 2.93 9.33
N ARG A 7 -1.89 2.71 10.64
CA ARG A 7 -2.96 2.39 11.62
C ARG A 7 -4.18 3.33 11.50
N TYR A 8 -3.98 4.60 11.16
CA TYR A 8 -5.06 5.59 10.97
C TYR A 8 -5.63 5.62 9.55
N VAL A 9 -4.81 5.33 8.54
CA VAL A 9 -5.24 5.30 7.13
C VAL A 9 -6.12 4.08 6.83
N ALA A 10 -5.95 2.96 7.55
CA ALA A 10 -6.85 1.80 7.45
C ALA A 10 -8.31 2.15 7.81
N HIS A 11 -8.54 3.19 8.63
CA HIS A 11 -9.88 3.70 8.91
C HIS A 11 -10.46 4.49 7.72
N ALA A 12 -9.62 5.20 6.98
CA ALA A 12 -9.99 5.90 5.74
C ALA A 12 -10.20 4.93 4.57
N ALA A 13 -9.37 3.89 4.45
CA ALA A 13 -9.54 2.83 3.44
C ALA A 13 -10.86 2.04 3.65
N ARG A 14 -11.25 1.80 4.91
CA ARG A 14 -12.58 1.25 5.25
C ARG A 14 -13.74 2.13 4.78
N ALA A 15 -13.60 3.45 4.83
CA ALA A 15 -14.62 4.37 4.35
C ALA A 15 -14.78 4.31 2.81
N CYS A 16 -13.72 3.97 2.07
CA CYS A 16 -13.78 3.74 0.63
C CYS A 16 -14.57 2.47 0.25
N GLU A 17 -14.47 1.37 1.01
CA GLU A 17 -15.23 0.13 0.73
C GLU A 17 -16.72 0.27 1.06
N CYS A 18 -17.08 0.99 2.13
CA CYS A 18 -18.48 1.17 2.53
C CYS A 18 -19.31 1.95 1.49
N ALA A 19 -18.68 2.75 0.64
CA ALA A 19 -19.39 3.53 -0.37
C ALA A 19 -20.00 2.67 -1.50
N ASP A 20 -19.46 1.49 -1.78
CA ASP A 20 -20.02 0.57 -2.79
C ASP A 20 -21.28 -0.13 -2.29
N ALA A 21 -21.41 -0.30 -0.97
CA ALA A 21 -22.57 -0.94 -0.34
C ALA A 21 -23.67 0.04 0.14
N THR A 22 -23.39 1.34 0.26
CA THR A 22 -24.28 2.32 0.93
C THR A 22 -25.02 3.26 -0.04
N LEU A 23 -25.03 2.98 -1.35
CA LEU A 23 -25.74 3.80 -2.35
C LEU A 23 -27.28 3.78 -2.27
N HIS A 24 -27.88 3.24 -1.20
CA HIS A 24 -29.34 3.25 -1.00
C HIS A 24 -29.85 3.98 0.27
N SER A 25 -29.02 4.67 1.05
CA SER A 25 -29.56 5.37 2.24
C SER A 25 -28.75 6.58 2.70
N SER A 26 -29.32 7.76 2.42
CA SER A 26 -29.25 9.01 3.20
C SER A 26 -27.89 9.70 3.41
N ALA A 27 -27.80 10.89 2.81
CA ALA A 27 -26.79 11.92 3.00
C ALA A 27 -26.69 12.44 4.45
N GLN A 28 -25.46 12.79 4.86
CA GLN A 28 -25.03 13.99 5.63
C GLN A 28 -23.77 13.67 6.46
N ASP A 29 -22.62 13.62 5.80
CA ASP A 29 -21.35 14.11 6.37
C ASP A 29 -20.44 14.56 5.21
N GLU A 30 -20.06 15.83 5.25
CA GLU A 30 -19.50 16.59 4.15
C GLU A 30 -17.99 16.71 4.35
N THR A 31 -17.20 15.70 3.91
CA THR A 31 -15.78 15.82 3.45
C THR A 31 -15.09 14.52 3.04
N ALA A 32 -15.74 13.36 3.08
CA ALA A 32 -15.18 12.12 2.53
C ALA A 32 -15.83 11.81 1.18
N ARG A 33 -15.35 12.44 0.11
CA ARG A 33 -15.72 12.04 -1.25
C ARG A 33 -15.09 10.67 -1.50
N ALA A 34 -15.87 9.61 -1.24
CA ALA A 34 -15.48 8.23 -1.45
C ALA A 34 -15.13 8.02 -2.94
N MET A 35 -13.87 7.75 -3.20
CA MET A 35 -13.36 7.25 -4.47
C MET A 35 -12.42 6.09 -4.14
N PRO A 36 -12.34 5.03 -4.96
CA PRO A 36 -11.12 4.24 -5.00
C PRO A 36 -10.06 5.22 -5.54
N ILE A 37 -9.42 5.95 -4.64
CA ILE A 37 -8.29 6.79 -5.02
C ILE A 37 -7.23 5.79 -5.39
N CYS A 38 -7.09 5.53 -6.69
CA CYS A 38 -5.85 5.02 -7.23
C CYS A 38 -4.77 5.94 -6.63
N CYS A 39 -3.93 5.37 -5.78
CA CYS A 39 -2.83 6.10 -5.18
C CYS A 39 -1.58 5.63 -5.90
N ASP A 40 -0.81 6.56 -6.43
CA ASP A 40 0.57 6.25 -6.75
C ASP A 40 1.36 6.12 -5.44
N VAL A 41 2.20 5.10 -5.34
CA VAL A 41 2.99 4.83 -4.14
C VAL A 41 4.46 4.94 -4.49
N GLN A 42 5.16 5.83 -3.80
CA GLN A 42 6.61 5.94 -3.88
C GLN A 42 7.23 5.53 -2.55
N VAL A 43 8.11 4.52 -2.57
CA VAL A 43 8.90 4.16 -1.38
C VAL A 43 10.10 5.09 -1.28
N LEU A 44 10.26 5.75 -0.14
CA LEU A 44 11.36 6.68 0.14
C LEU A 44 12.59 5.93 0.68
N GLN A 45 13.69 6.66 0.87
CA GLN A 45 14.94 6.09 1.36
C GLN A 45 15.02 6.04 2.90
N CYS A 46 14.28 6.90 3.60
CA CYS A 46 14.28 6.95 5.06
C CYS A 46 13.27 5.97 5.65
N THR A 47 13.59 5.38 6.79
CA THR A 47 12.65 4.57 7.59
C THR A 47 12.07 5.36 8.75
N ASP A 48 12.84 6.30 9.31
CA ASP A 48 12.35 7.18 10.37
C ASP A 48 11.61 8.38 9.76
N PRO A 49 10.30 8.55 10.04
CA PRO A 49 9.56 9.72 9.58
C PRO A 49 10.09 11.05 10.11
N SER A 50 10.89 11.07 11.20
CA SER A 50 11.49 12.29 11.75
C SER A 50 12.49 12.96 10.79
N GLU A 51 13.02 12.19 9.83
CA GLU A 51 13.90 12.69 8.77
C GLU A 51 13.16 13.56 7.74
N LEU A 52 11.82 13.46 7.68
CA LEU A 52 10.98 14.26 6.79
C LEU A 52 10.60 15.58 7.47
N LYS A 53 11.21 16.67 7.00
CA LYS A 53 11.02 18.01 7.58
C LYS A 53 9.74 18.68 7.12
N ASP A 54 9.35 18.43 5.89
CA ASP A 54 8.23 19.10 5.23
C ASP A 54 7.05 18.15 5.07
N ALA A 55 5.85 18.71 5.01
CA ALA A 55 4.67 17.95 4.59
C ALA A 55 4.79 17.59 3.10
N PRO A 56 4.20 16.47 2.64
CA PRO A 56 4.14 16.21 1.21
C PRO A 56 3.30 17.31 0.54
N GLU A 57 3.69 17.70 -0.68
CA GLU A 57 2.95 18.68 -1.48
C GLU A 57 1.51 18.21 -1.74
N GLU A 58 1.35 16.92 -2.02
CA GLU A 58 0.05 16.26 -2.20
C GLU A 58 0.06 14.88 -1.53
N GLY A 59 -1.08 14.47 -0.98
CA GLY A 59 -1.24 13.15 -0.39
C GLY A 59 -0.68 13.03 1.03
N ALA A 60 -0.08 11.89 1.35
CA ALA A 60 0.33 11.57 2.71
C ALA A 60 1.61 10.72 2.77
N TYR A 61 2.44 10.98 3.78
CA TYR A 61 3.51 10.07 4.17
C TYR A 61 2.99 9.01 5.11
N VAL A 62 3.33 7.76 4.83
CA VAL A 62 2.98 6.58 5.59
C VAL A 62 4.21 5.85 6.04
N TYR A 63 4.28 5.53 7.32
CA TYR A 63 5.42 4.82 7.91
C TYR A 63 4.95 3.72 8.89
N GLY A 64 5.93 2.91 9.32
CA GLY A 64 5.73 1.85 10.31
C GLY A 64 5.05 0.61 9.74
N LEU A 65 5.31 0.31 8.46
CA LEU A 65 4.92 -0.94 7.81
C LEU A 65 6.05 -1.96 7.89
N PHE A 66 5.66 -3.22 7.96
CA PHE A 66 6.59 -4.34 8.02
C PHE A 66 6.32 -5.30 6.88
N LEU A 67 7.37 -5.71 6.19
CA LEU A 67 7.32 -6.72 5.13
C LEU A 67 7.53 -8.10 5.75
N GLU A 68 6.61 -9.01 5.47
CA GLU A 68 6.66 -10.42 5.83
C GLU A 68 6.84 -11.25 4.56
N GLY A 69 7.67 -12.30 4.60
CA GLY A 69 7.91 -13.20 3.47
C GLY A 69 8.90 -12.67 2.44
N ALA A 70 9.48 -11.49 2.67
CA ALA A 70 10.50 -10.86 1.83
C ALA A 70 11.32 -9.84 2.63
N GLY A 71 12.45 -9.44 2.06
CA GLY A 71 13.29 -8.35 2.52
C GLY A 71 13.14 -7.09 1.66
N TRP A 72 13.74 -6.00 2.11
CA TRP A 72 13.83 -4.75 1.35
C TRP A 72 15.29 -4.34 1.20
N ASP A 73 15.77 -4.28 -0.05
CA ASP A 73 17.07 -3.73 -0.36
C ASP A 73 16.95 -2.20 -0.41
N LYS A 74 17.50 -1.53 0.62
CA LYS A 74 17.43 -0.07 0.74
C LYS A 74 18.23 0.64 -0.36
N GLU A 75 19.39 0.08 -0.73
CA GLU A 75 20.27 0.69 -1.73
C GLU A 75 19.67 0.59 -3.12
N ALA A 76 19.17 -0.59 -3.48
CA ALA A 76 18.52 -0.80 -4.77
C ALA A 76 17.07 -0.29 -4.80
N GLY A 77 16.43 -0.11 -3.64
CA GLY A 77 15.04 0.31 -3.52
C GLY A 77 14.06 -0.73 -4.07
N VAL A 78 14.34 -2.03 -3.86
CA VAL A 78 13.53 -3.14 -4.39
C VAL A 78 13.32 -4.24 -3.36
N LEU A 79 12.30 -5.06 -3.58
CA LEU A 79 12.11 -6.32 -2.86
C LEU A 79 13.31 -7.25 -3.07
N CYS A 80 13.71 -7.92 -1.99
CA CYS A 80 14.76 -8.92 -1.99
C CYS A 80 14.36 -10.12 -1.14
N GLU A 81 15.24 -11.12 -1.05
CA GLU A 81 15.02 -12.28 -0.18
C GLU A 81 15.06 -11.84 1.30
N GLN A 82 14.20 -12.46 2.10
CA GLN A 82 14.18 -12.20 3.54
C GLN A 82 15.47 -12.69 4.19
N ALA A 83 16.07 -11.88 5.06
CA ALA A 83 17.30 -12.26 5.75
C ALA A 83 17.06 -13.46 6.70
N PRO A 84 18.05 -14.34 6.88
CA PRO A 84 17.92 -15.46 7.82
C PRO A 84 17.60 -14.97 9.24
N ARG A 85 16.59 -15.56 9.87
CA ARG A 85 16.12 -15.26 11.24
C ARG A 85 15.47 -13.88 11.41
N GLU A 86 15.28 -13.13 10.34
CA GLU A 86 14.43 -11.94 10.33
C GLU A 86 13.03 -12.37 9.90
N LEU A 87 12.02 -12.19 10.76
CA LEU A 87 10.63 -12.55 10.43
C LEU A 87 9.90 -11.41 9.70
N LEU A 88 10.25 -10.18 10.05
CA LEU A 88 9.61 -8.96 9.58
C LEU A 88 10.67 -7.92 9.29
N THR A 89 10.67 -7.38 8.09
CA THR A 89 11.59 -6.33 7.65
C THR A 89 10.88 -4.98 7.68
N PRO A 90 11.35 -3.95 8.38
CA PRO A 90 10.72 -2.63 8.35
C PRO A 90 10.81 -2.01 6.95
N LEU A 91 9.67 -1.63 6.37
CA LEU A 91 9.63 -0.92 5.10
C LEU A 91 9.93 0.58 5.32
N PRO A 92 10.69 1.23 4.42
CA PRO A 92 10.85 2.68 4.45
C PRO A 92 9.51 3.44 4.38
N VAL A 93 9.57 4.73 4.67
CA VAL A 93 8.42 5.62 4.55
C VAL A 93 7.91 5.59 3.10
N MET A 94 6.61 5.46 2.92
CA MET A 94 5.95 5.54 1.63
C MET A 94 5.26 6.90 1.48
N TRP A 95 5.30 7.46 0.28
CA TRP A 95 4.50 8.59 -0.11
C TRP A 95 3.32 8.11 -0.96
N LEU A 96 2.11 8.24 -0.42
CA LEU A 96 0.85 7.97 -1.13
C LEU A 96 0.39 9.27 -1.77
N ARG A 97 0.31 9.28 -3.11
CA ARG A 97 -0.17 10.42 -3.89
C ARG A 97 -1.48 10.07 -4.58
N PRO A 98 -2.55 10.85 -4.39
CA PRO A 98 -3.77 10.69 -5.17
C PRO A 98 -3.44 10.81 -6.66
N VAL A 99 -3.96 9.91 -7.49
CA VAL A 99 -4.00 10.14 -8.94
C VAL A 99 -5.42 10.46 -9.36
N SER A 100 -5.58 11.59 -10.07
CA SER A 100 -6.87 11.95 -10.65
C SER A 100 -7.18 10.99 -11.79
N SER A 101 -8.32 10.28 -11.70
CA SER A 101 -8.86 9.49 -12.80
C SER A 101 -9.43 10.42 -13.89
N GLN A 102 -8.58 11.19 -14.57
CA GLN A 102 -9.02 12.02 -15.68
C GLN A 102 -8.94 11.25 -17.00
N GLY A 103 -10.12 10.87 -17.51
CA GLY A 103 -10.45 10.83 -18.94
C GLY A 103 -9.87 9.69 -19.77
N GLY A 104 -10.65 8.62 -19.93
CA GLY A 104 -10.47 7.63 -21.00
C GLY A 104 -11.79 6.92 -21.27
N ASP A 105 -12.52 7.41 -22.27
CA ASP A 105 -13.81 6.87 -22.70
C ASP A 105 -13.70 5.37 -22.98
N GLY A 106 -14.69 4.62 -22.47
CA GLY A 106 -14.56 3.21 -22.13
C GLY A 106 -13.90 2.32 -23.18
N HIS A 107 -12.65 1.97 -22.95
CA HIS A 107 -12.00 0.70 -23.33
C HIS A 107 -10.84 0.51 -22.36
N GLY A 108 -11.04 -0.31 -21.31
CA GLY A 108 -10.01 -0.82 -20.40
C GLY A 108 -8.98 0.20 -19.92
N ALA A 109 -9.18 0.74 -18.72
CA ALA A 109 -8.12 1.43 -17.99
C ALA A 109 -6.88 0.54 -17.97
N SER A 110 -5.91 0.82 -18.84
CA SER A 110 -4.57 0.31 -18.67
C SER A 110 -4.09 0.89 -17.34
N HIS A 111 -3.77 0.00 -16.41
CA HIS A 111 -3.10 0.28 -15.14
C HIS A 111 -1.68 0.83 -15.40
N ALA A 112 -1.55 1.88 -16.21
CA ALA A 112 -0.34 2.67 -16.27
C ALA A 112 -0.34 3.55 -15.02
N SER A 113 0.03 2.94 -13.89
CA SER A 113 0.47 3.66 -12.71
C SER A 113 1.51 4.67 -13.18
N PRO A 114 1.36 5.97 -12.91
CA PRO A 114 2.48 6.89 -13.02
C PRO A 114 3.40 6.62 -11.82
N THR A 115 4.00 5.42 -11.79
CA THR A 115 5.12 5.06 -10.92
C THR A 115 6.14 6.17 -11.06
N ALA A 116 6.23 7.06 -10.07
CA ALA A 116 7.31 8.03 -10.02
C ALA A 116 8.63 7.27 -10.12
N ALA A 117 9.23 7.36 -11.30
CA ALA A 117 10.56 6.86 -11.65
C ALA A 117 10.94 5.57 -10.91
N LEU A 118 10.18 4.50 -11.15
CA LEU A 118 10.78 3.18 -10.98
C LEU A 118 12.08 3.17 -11.81
N PRO A 119 13.23 2.74 -11.26
CA PRO A 119 14.43 2.59 -12.05
C PRO A 119 14.09 1.79 -13.30
N ALA A 120 14.60 2.18 -14.47
CA ALA A 120 14.26 1.62 -15.78
C ALA A 120 14.45 0.09 -15.91
N MET A 121 14.93 -0.57 -14.85
CA MET A 121 15.15 -2.00 -14.72
C MET A 121 14.44 -2.60 -13.50
N THR A 122 13.16 -2.28 -13.27
CA THR A 122 12.36 -2.91 -12.21
C THR A 122 10.97 -3.31 -12.71
N LYS A 123 10.43 -4.41 -12.16
CA LYS A 123 9.01 -4.77 -12.24
C LYS A 123 8.34 -4.37 -10.93
N SER A 124 7.01 -4.42 -10.86
CA SER A 124 6.29 -4.24 -9.60
C SER A 124 5.65 -5.55 -9.16
N TYR A 125 5.53 -5.72 -7.85
CA TYR A 125 4.73 -6.76 -7.21
C TYR A 125 3.57 -6.08 -6.49
N ALA A 126 2.35 -6.50 -6.80
CA ALA A 126 1.14 -6.04 -6.12
C ALA A 126 1.07 -6.66 -4.71
N CYS A 127 1.77 -6.05 -3.76
CA CYS A 127 1.92 -6.56 -2.41
C CYS A 127 0.67 -6.26 -1.58
N PRO A 128 -0.03 -7.27 -1.02
CA PRO A 128 -1.19 -7.04 -0.17
C PRO A 128 -0.77 -6.44 1.18
N VAL A 129 -1.52 -5.45 1.64
CA VAL A 129 -1.37 -4.84 2.96
C VAL A 129 -2.42 -5.42 3.90
N TYR A 130 -1.98 -5.99 5.02
CA TYR A 130 -2.84 -6.50 6.08
C TYR A 130 -2.66 -5.70 7.38
N ARG A 131 -3.71 -5.70 8.20
CA ARG A 131 -3.68 -5.08 9.53
C ARG A 131 -2.73 -5.80 10.50
N THR A 132 -2.70 -7.13 10.46
CA THR A 132 -1.95 -7.99 11.40
C THR A 132 -1.42 -9.26 10.72
N ALA A 133 -0.31 -9.82 11.23
CA ALA A 133 0.33 -11.05 10.72
C ALA A 133 -0.57 -12.31 10.74
N ILE A 134 -1.46 -12.44 11.74
CA ILE A 134 -2.31 -13.63 11.89
C ILE A 134 -3.29 -13.77 10.71
N ARG A 135 -3.55 -12.68 9.96
CA ARG A 135 -4.46 -12.61 8.79
C ARG A 135 -5.84 -13.23 9.04
N ARG A 136 -6.22 -13.43 10.30
CA ARG A 136 -7.48 -14.03 10.74
C ARG A 136 -8.52 -12.92 10.85
N GLY A 137 -9.21 -12.67 9.74
CA GLY A 137 -10.38 -11.80 9.68
C GLY A 137 -11.65 -12.62 9.53
N VAL A 138 -12.79 -11.99 9.79
CA VAL A 138 -14.08 -12.44 9.22
C VAL A 138 -14.09 -12.02 7.74
N LEU A 139 -14.58 -12.88 6.86
CA LEU A 139 -14.88 -12.50 5.48
C LEU A 139 -15.97 -11.43 5.50
N SER A 140 -15.73 -10.31 4.83
CA SER A 140 -16.77 -9.32 4.58
C SER A 140 -17.84 -9.90 3.65
N THR A 141 -19.03 -9.29 3.60
CA THR A 141 -20.10 -9.63 2.65
C THR A 141 -19.66 -9.50 1.18
N THR A 142 -18.57 -8.76 0.92
CA THR A 142 -17.94 -8.59 -0.40
C THR A 142 -16.81 -9.59 -0.70
N GLY A 143 -16.56 -10.57 0.18
CA GLY A 143 -15.55 -11.62 -0.03
C GLY A 143 -14.11 -11.24 0.34
N HIS A 144 -13.83 -9.98 0.69
CA HIS A 144 -12.51 -9.57 1.19
C HIS A 144 -12.36 -9.87 2.68
N SER A 145 -11.15 -10.26 3.10
CA SER A 145 -10.84 -10.40 4.53
C SER A 145 -10.91 -9.03 5.17
N THR A 146 -11.60 -8.91 6.31
CA THR A 146 -11.58 -7.67 7.10
C THR A 146 -10.15 -7.25 7.47
N MET A 147 -9.16 -8.14 7.44
CA MET A 147 -7.77 -7.80 7.72
C MET A 147 -7.03 -7.17 6.53
N TRP A 148 -7.53 -7.29 5.31
CA TRP A 148 -6.94 -6.66 4.13
C TRP A 148 -7.24 -5.15 4.13
N VAL A 149 -6.30 -4.36 3.63
CA VAL A 149 -6.40 -2.89 3.57
C VAL A 149 -6.39 -2.42 2.12
N MET A 150 -5.34 -2.77 1.36
CA MET A 150 -5.17 -2.44 -0.05
C MET A 150 -4.00 -3.25 -0.63
N ASN A 151 -3.79 -3.19 -1.94
CA ASN A 151 -2.53 -3.63 -2.57
C ASN A 151 -1.64 -2.42 -2.84
N VAL A 152 -0.33 -2.58 -2.61
CA VAL A 152 0.71 -1.58 -2.91
C VAL A 152 1.64 -2.15 -3.95
N GLN A 153 1.92 -1.38 -5.01
CA GLN A 153 2.92 -1.76 -6.01
C GLN A 153 4.32 -1.55 -5.43
N LEU A 154 5.00 -2.63 -5.08
CA LEU A 154 6.38 -2.60 -4.60
C LEU A 154 7.33 -2.96 -5.73
N PRO A 155 8.41 -2.20 -5.96
CA PRO A 155 9.40 -2.55 -6.96
C PRO A 155 10.13 -3.84 -6.61
N MET A 156 10.47 -4.60 -7.64
CA MET A 156 11.24 -5.83 -7.59
C MET A 156 12.22 -5.89 -8.77
N SER A 157 13.32 -6.62 -8.59
CA SER A 157 14.29 -6.84 -9.66
C SER A 157 13.66 -7.53 -10.88
N LEU A 158 14.12 -7.20 -12.09
CA LEU A 158 13.71 -7.90 -13.32
C LEU A 158 14.01 -9.40 -13.29
N SER A 159 15.04 -9.81 -12.55
CA SER A 159 15.48 -11.21 -12.41
C SER A 159 14.52 -12.05 -11.57
N GLN A 160 13.68 -11.43 -10.75
CA GLN A 160 12.67 -12.11 -9.96
C GLN A 160 11.32 -12.14 -10.69
N SER A 161 10.41 -12.99 -10.22
CA SER A 161 9.03 -13.09 -10.70
C SER A 161 8.05 -12.81 -9.57
N GLU A 162 6.84 -12.35 -9.88
CA GLU A 162 5.80 -12.14 -8.87
C GLU A 162 5.46 -13.45 -8.13
N ASP A 163 5.39 -14.55 -8.89
CA ASP A 163 5.22 -15.92 -8.39
C ASP A 163 6.12 -16.27 -7.21
N HIS A 164 7.36 -15.76 -7.21
CA HIS A 164 8.32 -15.96 -6.15
C HIS A 164 7.83 -15.40 -4.81
N PHE A 165 7.32 -14.17 -4.83
CA PHE A 165 6.80 -13.45 -3.67
C PHE A 165 5.41 -13.94 -3.27
N VAL A 166 4.56 -14.31 -4.23
CA VAL A 166 3.27 -14.95 -3.98
C VAL A 166 3.44 -16.27 -3.24
N LYS A 167 4.35 -17.15 -3.69
CA LYS A 167 4.59 -18.46 -3.05
C LYS A 167 5.13 -18.33 -1.62
N ARG A 168 5.78 -17.20 -1.30
CA ARG A 168 6.25 -16.85 0.05
C ARG A 168 5.18 -16.18 0.91
N SER A 169 3.98 -15.99 0.37
CA SER A 169 2.90 -15.25 1.03
C SER A 169 3.32 -13.82 1.42
N THR A 170 4.14 -13.19 0.59
CA THR A 170 4.72 -11.86 0.85
C THR A 170 3.61 -10.83 1.09
N ALA A 171 3.73 -10.05 2.16
CA ALA A 171 2.74 -9.02 2.49
C ALA A 171 3.34 -7.88 3.30
N LEU A 172 2.68 -6.73 3.27
CA LEU A 172 2.91 -5.63 4.21
C LEU A 172 1.96 -5.73 5.40
N LEU A 173 2.45 -5.40 6.59
CA LEU A 173 1.72 -5.45 7.84
C LEU A 173 1.72 -4.09 8.53
N CYS A 174 0.55 -3.61 8.94
CA CYS A 174 0.40 -2.37 9.71
C CYS A 174 0.84 -2.50 11.18
N GLN A 175 0.83 -3.73 11.70
CA GLN A 175 1.13 -4.05 13.09
C GLN A 175 1.91 -5.36 13.14
N THR A 176 3.03 -5.34 13.85
CA THR A 176 3.67 -6.55 14.37
C THR A 176 2.82 -7.03 15.55
N SER A 177 2.58 -8.33 15.65
CA SER A 177 1.97 -8.91 16.87
C SER A 177 2.97 -8.75 18.01
N ASP A 178 2.59 -7.97 19.02
CA ASP A 178 3.20 -7.89 20.35
C ASP A 178 2.08 -8.22 21.35
#